data_AF-A0A0F8ZD05-F1
#
_entry.id   AF-A0A0F8ZD05-F1
#
_cell.length_a   1.000
_cell.length_b   1.000
_cell.length_c   1.000
_cell.angle_alpha   90.00
_cell.angle_beta   90.00
_cell.angle_gamma   90.00
#
_symmetry.space_group_name_H-M   'P 1'
#
loop_
_entity.id
_entity.type
_entity.pdbx_description
1 polymer ?
#
loop_
_entity_poly.entity_id
_entity_poly.type
_entity_poly.pdbx_seq_one_letter_code
_entity_poly.pdbx_strand_id
1 'polypeptide(L)'
;MSSGSWDSMTTEERQARVEAIRSGTRRYWDSLTSTGKQERRIRWRKSFDSSGVRNIFQSPEFAKQHKSSMEQYWLNLSPEERVNKSRLHSLATKRHLDSLTEEQKQIRAIRSSRGVRAYYSQLDSASRESSNQKRSTRMKEIWAELSSTDKEKWLRAWIHNEKVYEGKREFWASLPEEEKARRTQVRMNANRVNGPTELELWVNILLELLYPGLWDYNGLGDVNIVVGGKVPDFVRRDGVKQVIDVFGDYWHDTKEERRRRIHFESYGFDCIILWENDCLSRDTILAEVGGRILT
;
A
#
# COMPACT_ATOMS: atom_id res chain seq x y z
N MET A 1 46.57 34.15 -8.35
CA MET A 1 45.56 33.85 -9.39
C MET A 1 44.33 34.70 -9.09
N SER A 2 43.91 35.55 -10.03
CA SER A 2 42.73 36.41 -9.87
C SER A 2 41.48 35.55 -9.64
N SER A 3 40.80 35.74 -8.51
CA SER A 3 39.53 35.09 -8.21
C SER A 3 38.39 35.85 -8.89
N GLY A 4 38.21 35.61 -10.19
CA GLY A 4 37.01 36.08 -10.90
C GLY A 4 35.75 35.52 -10.23
N SER A 5 34.76 36.39 -9.99
CA SER A 5 33.48 36.03 -9.41
C SER A 5 32.77 34.99 -10.27
N TRP A 6 32.15 33.98 -9.64
CA TRP A 6 31.37 32.94 -10.33
C TRP A 6 30.21 33.56 -11.13
N ASP A 7 29.70 34.68 -10.65
CA ASP A 7 28.54 35.36 -11.23
C ASP A 7 28.86 36.09 -12.53
N SER A 8 30.14 36.45 -12.77
CA SER A 8 30.58 37.09 -14.01
C SER A 8 31.04 36.11 -15.10
N MET A 9 30.99 34.79 -14.84
CA MET A 9 31.39 33.77 -15.81
C MET A 9 30.26 33.45 -16.79
N THR A 10 30.61 33.27 -18.06
CA THR A 10 29.72 32.70 -19.08
C THR A 10 29.35 31.24 -18.76
N THR A 11 28.30 30.74 -19.40
CA THR A 11 27.84 29.35 -19.23
C THR A 11 28.94 28.36 -19.63
N GLU A 12 29.65 28.63 -20.71
CA GLU A 12 30.75 27.83 -21.24
C GLU A 12 31.94 27.80 -20.26
N GLU A 13 32.30 28.93 -19.67
CA GLU A 13 33.37 29.01 -18.67
C GLU A 13 33.01 28.28 -17.37
N ARG A 14 31.75 28.38 -16.93
CA ARG A 14 31.27 27.61 -15.76
C ARG A 14 31.33 26.10 -16.05
N GLN A 15 30.92 25.69 -17.24
CA GLN A 15 30.92 24.29 -17.66
C GLN A 15 32.35 23.74 -17.79
N ALA A 16 33.27 24.50 -18.39
CA ALA A 16 34.68 24.16 -18.47
C ALA A 16 35.33 24.06 -17.08
N ARG A 17 34.97 24.96 -16.15
CA ARG A 17 35.46 24.92 -14.76
C ARG A 17 34.92 23.72 -13.99
N VAL A 18 33.65 23.34 -14.19
CA VAL A 18 33.06 22.11 -13.62
C VAL A 18 33.74 20.86 -14.17
N GLU A 19 33.99 20.78 -15.47
CA GLU A 19 34.73 19.67 -16.10
C GLU A 19 36.19 19.59 -15.62
N ALA A 20 36.87 20.72 -15.44
CA ALA A 20 38.22 20.76 -14.87
C ALA A 20 38.24 20.23 -13.41
N ILE A 21 37.26 20.64 -12.60
CA ILE A 21 37.11 20.12 -11.22
C ILE A 21 36.80 18.62 -11.24
N ARG A 22 35.89 18.16 -12.10
CA ARG A 22 35.52 16.74 -12.23
C ARG A 22 36.70 15.89 -12.67
N SER A 23 37.43 16.29 -13.71
CA SER A 23 38.58 15.56 -14.24
C SER A 23 39.76 15.54 -13.28
N GLY A 24 40.01 16.64 -12.55
CA GLY A 24 41.01 16.70 -11.49
C GLY A 24 40.64 15.82 -10.30
N THR A 25 39.37 15.88 -9.87
CA THR A 25 38.84 15.03 -8.80
C THR A 25 38.91 13.56 -9.17
N ARG A 26 38.56 13.19 -10.39
CA ARG A 26 38.63 11.80 -10.89
C ARG A 26 40.07 11.28 -10.91
N ARG A 27 41.01 11.99 -11.55
CA ARG A 27 42.44 11.61 -11.57
C ARG A 27 43.00 11.42 -10.17
N TYR A 28 42.61 12.29 -9.24
CA TYR A 28 43.04 12.21 -7.86
C TYR A 28 42.40 11.05 -7.08
N TRP A 29 41.14 10.72 -7.33
CA TRP A 29 40.52 9.53 -6.74
C TRP A 29 41.13 8.26 -7.31
N ASP A 30 41.43 8.23 -8.61
CA ASP A 30 42.04 7.08 -9.28
C ASP A 30 43.48 6.84 -8.82
N SER A 31 44.20 7.89 -8.39
CA SER A 31 45.54 7.76 -7.82
C SER A 31 45.57 7.25 -6.36
N LEU A 32 44.42 7.10 -5.69
CA LEU A 32 44.36 6.58 -4.32
C LEU A 32 44.26 5.05 -4.31
N THR A 33 45.04 4.42 -3.42
CA THR A 33 44.86 3.00 -3.06
C THR A 33 43.46 2.76 -2.47
N SER A 34 42.99 1.52 -2.44
CA SER A 34 41.71 1.14 -1.82
C SER A 34 41.61 1.66 -0.36
N THR A 35 42.68 1.51 0.41
CA THR A 35 42.79 2.03 1.78
C THR A 35 42.75 3.56 1.81
N GLY A 36 43.48 4.24 0.91
CA GLY A 36 43.45 5.71 0.81
C GLY A 36 42.08 6.27 0.42
N LYS A 37 41.32 5.55 -0.44
CA LYS A 37 39.93 5.89 -0.76
C LYS A 37 39.03 5.78 0.47
N GLN A 38 39.24 4.76 1.31
CA GLN A 38 38.46 4.50 2.51
C GLN A 38 38.75 5.51 3.63
N GLU A 39 40.03 5.77 3.94
CA GLU A 39 40.44 6.77 4.94
C GLU A 39 39.96 8.17 4.57
N ARG A 40 39.99 8.51 3.29
CA ARG A 40 39.47 9.78 2.82
C ARG A 40 37.95 9.87 2.94
N ARG A 41 37.21 8.81 2.63
CA ARG A 41 35.75 8.77 2.89
C ARG A 41 35.44 8.97 4.37
N ILE A 42 36.23 8.38 5.27
CA ILE A 42 36.08 8.56 6.72
C ILE A 42 36.39 10.00 7.11
N ARG A 43 37.49 10.58 6.62
CA ARG A 43 37.89 11.96 6.89
C ARG A 43 36.87 12.97 6.35
N TRP A 44 36.38 12.77 5.13
CA TRP A 44 35.33 13.57 4.50
C TRP A 44 34.00 13.48 5.28
N ARG A 45 33.63 12.29 5.75
CA ARG A 45 32.47 12.11 6.66
C ARG A 45 32.65 12.80 8.01
N LYS A 46 33.88 12.89 8.53
CA LYS A 46 34.21 13.56 9.80
C LYS A 46 34.35 15.08 9.66
N SER A 47 34.78 15.58 8.50
CA SER A 47 34.92 17.02 8.23
C SER A 47 33.61 17.70 7.83
N PHE A 48 32.59 16.92 7.50
CA PHE A 48 31.22 17.41 7.43
C PHE A 48 30.73 17.61 8.85
N ASP A 49 30.61 18.87 9.29
CA ASP A 49 29.77 19.21 10.44
C ASP A 49 28.37 18.64 10.15
N SER A 50 28.08 17.53 10.81
CA SER A 50 26.89 16.73 10.57
C SER A 50 25.62 17.42 11.01
N SER A 51 25.69 18.62 11.60
CA SER A 51 24.52 19.43 11.94
C SER A 51 24.04 20.24 10.72
N GLY A 52 24.90 21.07 10.13
CA GLY A 52 24.53 21.96 9.02
C GLY A 52 24.09 21.21 7.76
N VAL A 53 24.81 20.16 7.37
CA VAL A 53 24.48 19.41 6.16
C VAL A 53 23.27 18.50 6.36
N ARG A 54 23.13 17.90 7.56
CA ARG A 54 21.95 17.11 7.89
C ARG A 54 20.70 18.00 7.93
N ASN A 55 20.81 19.25 8.39
CA ASN A 55 19.73 20.24 8.32
C ASN A 55 19.37 20.62 6.87
N ILE A 56 20.34 20.77 5.97
CA ILE A 56 20.08 21.03 4.55
C ILE A 56 19.28 19.87 3.92
N PHE A 57 19.72 18.63 4.11
CA PHE A 57 19.05 17.43 3.57
C PHE A 57 17.72 17.10 4.26
N GLN A 58 17.45 17.68 5.44
CA GLN A 58 16.20 17.51 6.19
C GLN A 58 15.25 18.71 6.06
N SER A 59 15.65 19.78 5.36
CA SER A 59 14.76 20.92 5.14
C SER A 59 13.57 20.54 4.24
N PRO A 60 12.36 21.07 4.51
CA PRO A 60 11.20 20.90 3.64
C PRO A 60 11.47 21.33 2.19
N GLU A 61 12.23 22.40 2.01
CA GLU A 61 12.61 22.96 0.70
C GLU A 61 13.47 21.98 -0.08
N PHE A 62 14.50 21.39 0.56
CA PHE A 62 15.33 20.37 -0.07
C PHE A 62 14.51 19.14 -0.40
N ALA A 63 13.64 18.67 0.50
CA ALA A 63 12.78 17.51 0.23
C ALA A 63 11.87 17.76 -0.98
N LYS A 64 11.29 18.96 -1.09
CA LYS A 64 10.48 19.39 -2.24
C LYS A 64 11.30 19.45 -3.53
N GLN A 65 12.50 20.05 -3.50
CA GLN A 65 13.38 20.14 -4.65
C GLN A 65 13.86 18.75 -5.10
N HIS A 66 14.28 17.91 -4.17
CA HIS A 66 14.71 16.54 -4.43
C HIS A 66 13.58 15.71 -5.04
N LYS A 67 12.35 15.80 -4.50
CA LYS A 67 11.17 15.15 -5.07
C LYS A 67 10.93 15.61 -6.51
N SER A 68 10.93 16.91 -6.76
CA SER A 68 10.71 17.49 -8.10
C SER A 68 11.79 17.03 -9.09
N SER A 69 13.07 17.05 -8.68
CA SER A 69 14.19 16.56 -9.50
C SER A 69 14.08 15.05 -9.81
N MET A 70 13.63 14.25 -8.84
CA MET A 70 13.39 12.82 -9.06
C MET A 70 12.23 12.59 -10.02
N GLU A 71 11.13 13.32 -9.89
CA GLU A 71 9.99 13.25 -10.82
C GLU A 71 10.41 13.60 -12.24
N GLN A 72 11.14 14.71 -12.43
CA GLN A 72 11.68 15.10 -13.73
C GLN A 72 12.64 14.05 -14.30
N TYR A 73 13.53 13.51 -13.47
CA TYR A 73 14.41 12.42 -13.87
C TYR A 73 13.61 11.20 -14.37
N TRP A 74 12.55 10.80 -13.66
CA TRP A 74 11.70 9.68 -14.07
C TRP A 74 10.92 9.97 -15.36
N LEU A 75 10.43 11.19 -15.53
CA LEU A 75 9.74 11.61 -16.76
C LEU A 75 10.65 11.54 -17.98
N ASN A 76 11.94 11.86 -17.82
CA ASN A 76 12.92 11.83 -18.90
C ASN A 76 13.41 10.42 -19.27
N LEU A 77 13.08 9.39 -18.49
CA LEU A 77 13.36 8.00 -18.86
C LEU A 77 12.33 7.49 -19.87
N SER A 78 12.80 6.76 -20.88
CA SER A 78 11.94 5.99 -21.77
C SER A 78 11.16 4.91 -20.99
N PRO A 79 10.03 4.42 -21.51
CA PRO A 79 9.26 3.35 -20.86
C PRO A 79 10.12 2.12 -20.52
N GLU A 80 11.01 1.70 -21.42
CA GLU A 80 11.91 0.56 -21.21
C GLU A 80 12.92 0.82 -20.08
N GLU A 81 13.52 2.02 -20.03
CA GLU A 81 14.44 2.39 -18.95
C GLU A 81 13.74 2.46 -17.59
N ARG A 82 12.49 2.93 -17.55
CA ARG A 82 11.68 2.93 -16.31
C ARG A 82 11.46 1.50 -15.81
N VAL A 83 11.09 0.58 -16.70
CA VAL A 83 10.91 -0.84 -16.38
C VAL A 83 12.23 -1.45 -15.88
N ASN A 84 13.34 -1.25 -16.60
CA ASN A 84 14.62 -1.81 -16.21
C ASN A 84 15.13 -1.22 -14.89
N LYS A 85 14.98 0.08 -14.67
CA LYS A 85 15.35 0.73 -13.40
C LYS A 85 14.51 0.24 -12.23
N SER A 86 13.21 0.08 -12.42
CA SER A 86 12.30 -0.51 -11.42
C SER A 86 12.71 -1.95 -11.08
N ARG A 87 13.06 -2.75 -12.10
CA ARG A 87 13.58 -4.12 -11.93
C ARG A 87 14.89 -4.14 -11.14
N LEU A 88 15.86 -3.29 -11.48
CA LEU A 88 17.14 -3.18 -10.76
C LEU A 88 16.95 -2.74 -9.31
N HIS A 89 16.07 -1.78 -9.06
CA HIS A 89 15.73 -1.35 -7.70
C HIS A 89 15.08 -2.47 -6.88
N SER A 90 14.16 -3.22 -7.50
CA SER A 90 13.52 -4.38 -6.87
C SER A 90 14.52 -5.47 -6.52
N LEU A 91 15.44 -5.79 -7.45
CA LEU A 91 16.52 -6.76 -7.21
C LEU A 91 17.49 -6.30 -6.12
N ALA A 92 17.87 -5.02 -6.11
CA ALA A 92 18.73 -4.45 -5.07
C ALA A 92 18.04 -4.49 -3.70
N THR A 93 16.75 -4.16 -3.65
CA THR A 93 15.95 -4.24 -2.42
C THR A 93 15.86 -5.67 -1.92
N LYS A 94 15.59 -6.64 -2.81
CA LYS A 94 15.56 -8.06 -2.47
C LYS A 94 16.90 -8.54 -1.93
N ARG A 95 18.00 -8.30 -2.65
CA ARG A 95 19.36 -8.66 -2.18
C ARG A 95 19.69 -8.05 -0.83
N HIS A 96 19.30 -6.81 -0.61
CA HIS A 96 19.49 -6.17 0.69
C HIS A 96 18.65 -6.86 1.77
N LEU A 97 17.37 -7.16 1.53
CA LEU A 97 16.54 -7.90 2.48
C LEU A 97 17.11 -9.29 2.77
N ASP A 98 17.58 -10.00 1.75
CA ASP A 98 18.19 -11.33 1.88
C ASP A 98 19.49 -11.27 2.69
N SER A 99 20.21 -10.14 2.67
CA SER A 99 21.42 -9.93 3.47
C SER A 99 21.16 -9.58 4.95
N LEU A 100 19.90 -9.29 5.32
CA LEU A 100 19.54 -8.98 6.71
C LEU A 100 19.25 -10.26 7.50
N THR A 101 19.62 -10.24 8.78
CA THR A 101 19.13 -11.22 9.76
C THR A 101 17.61 -11.07 9.98
N GLU A 102 16.95 -12.11 10.49
CA GLU A 102 15.51 -12.05 10.79
C GLU A 102 15.16 -10.93 11.78
N GLU A 103 15.97 -10.71 12.81
CA GLU A 103 15.80 -9.59 13.75
C GLU A 103 15.86 -8.23 13.04
N GLN A 104 16.83 -8.04 12.13
CA GLN A 104 16.95 -6.82 11.35
C GLN A 104 15.77 -6.62 10.38
N LYS A 105 15.25 -7.70 9.78
CA LYS A 105 14.03 -7.67 8.97
C LYS A 105 12.84 -7.24 9.82
N GLN A 106 12.69 -7.77 11.03
CA GLN A 106 11.63 -7.39 11.97
C GLN A 106 11.72 -5.91 12.39
N ILE A 107 12.91 -5.44 12.77
CA ILE A 107 13.13 -4.02 13.11
C ILE A 107 12.78 -3.10 11.93
N ARG A 108 13.18 -3.47 10.71
CA ARG A 108 12.83 -2.73 9.49
C ARG A 108 11.33 -2.72 9.25
N ALA A 109 10.65 -3.86 9.38
CA ALA A 109 9.19 -3.96 9.24
C ALA A 109 8.48 -3.06 10.25
N ILE A 110 8.89 -3.10 11.53
CA ILE A 110 8.36 -2.23 12.58
C ILE A 110 8.58 -0.75 12.22
N ARG A 111 9.78 -0.35 11.81
CA ARG A 111 10.09 1.04 11.42
C ARG A 111 9.26 1.49 10.22
N SER A 112 9.13 0.66 9.19
CA SER A 112 8.30 0.97 8.02
C SER A 112 6.83 1.14 8.41
N SER A 113 6.30 0.26 9.27
CA SER A 113 4.92 0.36 9.77
C SER A 113 4.69 1.59 10.65
N ARG A 114 5.71 2.03 11.41
CA ARG A 114 5.67 3.26 12.21
C ARG A 114 5.69 4.49 11.32
N GLY A 115 6.52 4.52 10.28
CA GLY A 115 6.56 5.62 9.31
C GLY A 115 5.24 5.77 8.56
N VAL A 116 4.65 4.67 8.11
CA VAL A 116 3.33 4.65 7.46
C VAL A 116 2.26 5.15 8.44
N ARG A 117 2.20 4.60 9.67
CA ARG A 117 1.23 5.06 10.68
C ARG A 117 1.40 6.53 11.05
N ALA A 118 2.63 7.00 11.24
CA ALA A 118 2.91 8.40 11.53
C ALA A 118 2.43 9.31 10.39
N TYR A 119 2.71 8.93 9.14
CA TYR A 119 2.21 9.65 7.97
C TYR A 119 0.68 9.73 7.94
N TYR A 120 -0.03 8.60 8.07
CA TYR A 120 -1.50 8.60 8.06
C TYR A 120 -2.11 9.32 9.28
N SER A 121 -1.46 9.28 10.44
CA SER A 121 -1.92 9.99 11.63
C SER A 121 -1.85 11.51 11.49
N GLN A 122 -0.97 12.02 10.62
CA GLN A 122 -0.81 13.45 10.36
C GLN A 122 -1.78 13.98 9.31
N LEU A 123 -2.43 13.10 8.53
CA LEU A 123 -3.45 13.50 7.57
C LEU A 123 -4.77 13.76 8.31
N ASP A 124 -5.45 14.85 7.97
CA ASP A 124 -6.86 15.04 8.32
C ASP A 124 -7.77 14.02 7.62
N SER A 125 -9.02 13.90 8.07
CA SER A 125 -9.98 12.94 7.52
C SER A 125 -10.18 13.10 6.01
N ALA A 126 -10.30 14.33 5.53
CA ALA A 126 -10.48 14.64 4.10
C ALA A 126 -9.27 14.21 3.25
N SER A 127 -8.06 14.38 3.77
CA SER A 127 -6.82 14.00 3.11
C SER A 127 -6.63 12.47 3.07
N ARG A 128 -7.05 11.77 4.13
CA ARG A 128 -7.08 10.29 4.15
C ARG A 128 -8.10 9.77 3.15
N GLU A 129 -9.31 10.33 3.15
CA GLU A 129 -10.39 9.99 2.23
C GLU A 129 -9.94 10.22 0.77
N SER A 130 -9.37 11.38 0.45
CA SER A 130 -8.81 11.68 -0.87
C SER A 130 -7.71 10.67 -1.28
N SER A 131 -6.84 10.28 -0.34
CA SER A 131 -5.77 9.32 -0.61
C SER A 131 -6.30 7.91 -0.84
N ASN A 132 -7.27 7.48 -0.04
CA ASN A 132 -7.96 6.20 -0.19
C ASN A 132 -8.75 6.15 -1.50
N GLN A 133 -9.48 7.23 -1.82
CA GLN A 133 -10.22 7.37 -3.07
C GLN A 133 -9.30 7.31 -4.29
N LYS A 134 -8.15 8.00 -4.26
CA LYS A 134 -7.13 7.91 -5.31
C LYS A 134 -6.56 6.51 -5.46
N ARG A 135 -6.28 5.83 -4.35
CA ARG A 135 -5.79 4.44 -4.36
C ARG A 135 -6.85 3.48 -4.93
N SER A 136 -8.10 3.61 -4.49
CA SER A 136 -9.21 2.81 -4.96
C SER A 136 -9.45 3.04 -6.46
N THR A 137 -9.48 4.31 -6.89
CA THR A 137 -9.66 4.68 -8.31
C THR A 137 -8.52 4.10 -9.15
N ARG A 138 -7.28 4.28 -8.73
CA ARG A 138 -6.11 3.71 -9.43
C ARG A 138 -6.15 2.19 -9.50
N MET A 139 -6.59 1.51 -8.44
CA MET A 139 -6.76 0.05 -8.47
C MET A 139 -7.86 -0.37 -9.44
N LYS A 140 -8.98 0.36 -9.50
CA LYS A 140 -10.04 0.13 -10.51
C LYS A 140 -9.53 0.35 -11.93
N GLU A 141 -8.73 1.40 -12.17
CA GLU A 141 -8.10 1.68 -13.46
C GLU A 141 -7.13 0.57 -13.87
N ILE A 142 -6.19 0.21 -12.99
CA ILE A 142 -5.25 -0.90 -13.23
C ILE A 142 -6.03 -2.17 -13.54
N TRP A 143 -7.05 -2.48 -12.74
CA TRP A 143 -7.90 -3.65 -12.97
C TRP A 143 -8.63 -3.58 -14.31
N ALA A 144 -9.19 -2.44 -14.68
CA ALA A 144 -9.86 -2.26 -15.96
C ALA A 144 -8.91 -2.51 -17.14
N GLU A 145 -7.65 -2.08 -17.02
CA GLU A 145 -6.59 -2.25 -18.03
C GLU A 145 -6.04 -3.69 -18.10
N LEU A 146 -6.20 -4.50 -17.04
CA LEU A 146 -5.71 -5.89 -17.06
C LEU A 146 -6.48 -6.74 -18.08
N SER A 147 -5.71 -7.51 -18.86
CA SER A 147 -6.26 -8.56 -19.72
C SER A 147 -7.02 -9.59 -18.89
N SER A 148 -7.96 -10.33 -19.50
CA SER A 148 -8.67 -11.42 -18.84
C SER A 148 -7.70 -12.46 -18.25
N THR A 149 -6.62 -12.77 -18.97
CA THR A 149 -5.57 -13.68 -18.50
C THR A 149 -4.77 -13.14 -17.32
N ASP A 150 -4.51 -11.82 -17.26
CA ASP A 150 -3.77 -11.23 -16.14
C ASP A 150 -4.66 -11.07 -14.91
N LYS A 151 -5.94 -10.76 -15.10
CA LYS A 151 -6.95 -10.84 -14.03
C LYS A 151 -6.97 -12.25 -13.44
N GLU A 152 -7.00 -13.29 -14.27
CA GLU A 152 -6.98 -14.69 -13.82
C GLU A 152 -5.68 -15.06 -13.10
N LYS A 153 -4.53 -14.64 -13.60
CA LYS A 153 -3.25 -14.85 -12.90
C LYS A 153 -3.20 -14.13 -11.56
N TRP A 154 -3.69 -12.91 -11.50
CA TRP A 154 -3.77 -12.14 -10.27
C TRP A 154 -4.71 -12.82 -9.27
N LEU A 155 -5.89 -13.27 -9.74
CA LEU A 155 -6.85 -14.06 -8.97
C LEU A 155 -6.18 -15.33 -8.41
N ARG A 156 -5.50 -16.12 -9.26
CA ARG A 156 -4.80 -17.35 -8.86
C ARG A 156 -3.66 -17.10 -7.89
N ALA A 157 -2.86 -16.05 -8.09
CA ALA A 157 -1.75 -15.71 -7.18
C ALA A 157 -2.25 -15.31 -5.79
N TRP A 158 -3.41 -14.66 -5.74
CA TRP A 158 -4.07 -14.31 -4.49
C TRP A 158 -4.68 -15.54 -3.80
N ILE A 159 -5.38 -16.40 -4.55
CA ILE A 159 -5.93 -17.69 -4.07
C ILE A 159 -4.81 -18.61 -3.57
N HIS A 160 -3.66 -18.66 -4.25
CA HIS A 160 -2.51 -19.48 -3.84
C HIS A 160 -1.83 -19.05 -2.53
N ASN A 161 -2.28 -17.96 -1.90
CA ASN A 161 -1.95 -17.66 -0.51
C ASN A 161 -2.72 -18.54 0.49
N GLU A 162 -3.44 -19.58 0.05
CA GLU A 162 -4.08 -20.57 0.92
C GLU A 162 -3.17 -21.04 2.07
N LYS A 163 -1.89 -21.35 1.79
CA LYS A 163 -0.90 -21.68 2.84
C LYS A 163 -0.62 -20.54 3.82
N VAL A 164 -0.67 -19.30 3.35
CA VAL A 164 -0.54 -18.11 4.21
C VAL A 164 -1.79 -17.95 5.08
N TYR A 165 -2.98 -18.26 4.56
CA TYR A 165 -4.21 -18.26 5.33
C TYR A 165 -4.26 -19.42 6.34
N GLU A 166 -3.81 -20.61 5.98
CA GLU A 166 -3.62 -21.73 6.91
C GLU A 166 -2.67 -21.36 8.05
N GLY A 167 -1.48 -20.84 7.72
CA GLY A 167 -0.53 -20.40 8.74
C GLY A 167 -1.08 -19.28 9.62
N LYS A 168 -1.89 -18.36 9.06
CA LYS A 168 -2.62 -17.35 9.86
C LYS A 168 -3.64 -18.03 10.78
N ARG A 169 -4.44 -18.98 10.28
CA ARG A 169 -5.44 -19.71 11.09
C ARG A 169 -4.77 -20.44 12.25
N GLU A 170 -3.70 -21.18 12.00
CA GLU A 170 -2.93 -21.88 13.03
C GLU A 170 -2.32 -20.91 14.05
N PHE A 171 -1.68 -19.84 13.57
CA PHE A 171 -1.13 -18.79 14.43
C PHE A 171 -2.22 -18.21 15.34
N TRP A 172 -3.37 -17.81 14.79
CA TRP A 172 -4.46 -17.26 15.58
C TRP A 172 -5.06 -18.29 16.52
N ALA A 173 -5.27 -19.52 16.09
CA ALA A 173 -5.77 -20.60 16.93
C ALA A 173 -4.84 -20.87 18.13
N SER A 174 -3.53 -20.71 17.94
CA SER A 174 -2.52 -20.87 19.00
C SER A 174 -2.49 -19.74 20.03
N LEU A 175 -3.09 -18.58 19.74
CA LEU A 175 -3.09 -17.45 20.67
C LEU A 175 -4.08 -17.67 21.83
N PRO A 176 -3.72 -17.26 23.06
CA PRO A 176 -4.68 -17.18 24.16
C PRO A 176 -5.83 -16.22 23.84
N GLU A 177 -7.04 -16.51 24.35
CA GLU A 177 -8.24 -15.68 24.11
C GLU A 177 -8.05 -14.20 24.51
N GLU A 178 -7.29 -13.92 25.56
CA GLU A 178 -6.99 -12.54 25.97
C GLU A 178 -6.16 -11.79 24.91
N GLU A 179 -5.15 -12.44 24.34
CA GLU A 179 -4.30 -11.82 23.31
C GLU A 179 -5.04 -11.70 21.98
N LYS A 180 -5.90 -12.68 21.66
CA LYS A 180 -6.87 -12.59 20.57
C LYS A 180 -7.70 -11.31 20.73
N ALA A 181 -8.43 -11.18 21.84
CA ALA A 181 -9.28 -10.02 22.12
C ALA A 181 -8.51 -8.68 22.09
N ARG A 182 -7.30 -8.63 22.65
CA ARG A 182 -6.46 -7.41 22.61
C ARG A 182 -6.11 -7.02 21.18
N ARG A 183 -5.71 -7.98 20.35
CA ARG A 183 -5.39 -7.74 18.93
C ARG A 183 -6.64 -7.37 18.12
N THR A 184 -7.79 -7.98 18.44
CA THR A 184 -9.10 -7.58 17.92
C THR A 184 -9.35 -6.12 18.15
N GLN A 185 -9.26 -5.67 19.41
CA GLN A 185 -9.55 -4.30 19.79
C GLN A 185 -8.64 -3.30 19.07
N VAL A 186 -7.34 -3.59 19.00
CA VAL A 186 -6.37 -2.76 18.26
C VAL A 186 -6.75 -2.67 16.78
N ARG A 187 -7.16 -3.79 16.17
CA ARG A 187 -7.53 -3.82 14.75
C ARG A 187 -8.87 -3.16 14.47
N MET A 188 -9.87 -3.32 15.33
CA MET A 188 -11.16 -2.61 15.22
C MET A 188 -10.98 -1.09 15.36
N ASN A 189 -10.16 -0.65 16.31
CA ASN A 189 -9.83 0.77 16.47
C ASN A 189 -9.07 1.31 15.26
N ALA A 190 -8.26 0.48 14.60
CA ALA A 190 -7.56 0.83 13.37
C ALA A 190 -8.51 0.83 12.16
N ASN A 191 -9.42 -0.13 12.04
CA ASN A 191 -10.34 -0.27 10.90
C ASN A 191 -11.34 0.89 10.80
N ARG A 192 -11.75 1.50 11.93
CA ARG A 192 -12.53 2.76 11.92
C ARG A 192 -11.83 3.91 11.19
N VAL A 193 -10.52 3.81 10.95
CA VAL A 193 -9.71 4.80 10.25
C VAL A 193 -9.21 4.31 8.88
N ASN A 194 -9.28 3.00 8.64
CA ASN A 194 -8.49 2.32 7.60
C ASN A 194 -9.32 1.72 6.46
N GLY A 195 -10.37 2.40 5.98
CA GLY A 195 -11.01 2.03 4.72
C GLY A 195 -11.59 0.60 4.67
N PRO A 196 -11.92 0.10 3.48
CA PRO A 196 -12.35 -1.28 3.29
C PRO A 196 -11.25 -2.29 3.64
N THR A 197 -11.65 -3.43 4.19
CA THR A 197 -10.72 -4.56 4.37
C THR A 197 -10.27 -5.13 3.03
N GLU A 198 -9.16 -5.88 3.02
CA GLU A 198 -8.70 -6.57 1.79
C GLU A 198 -9.78 -7.52 1.24
N LEU A 199 -10.55 -8.13 2.13
CA LEU A 199 -11.64 -9.05 1.80
C LEU A 199 -12.83 -8.31 1.19
N GLU A 200 -13.25 -7.18 1.78
CA GLU A 200 -14.28 -6.31 1.19
C GLU A 200 -13.85 -5.77 -0.17
N LEU A 201 -12.61 -5.30 -0.32
CA LEU A 201 -12.09 -4.86 -1.62
C LEU A 201 -12.18 -5.96 -2.67
N TRP A 202 -11.88 -7.18 -2.27
CA TRP A 202 -11.94 -8.35 -3.13
C TRP A 202 -13.36 -8.72 -3.54
N VAL A 203 -14.27 -8.82 -2.57
CA VAL A 203 -15.70 -9.04 -2.83
C VAL A 203 -16.24 -7.96 -3.74
N ASN A 204 -15.88 -6.69 -3.53
CA ASN A 204 -16.27 -5.58 -4.39
C ASN A 204 -15.82 -5.79 -5.85
N ILE A 205 -14.59 -6.25 -6.08
CA ILE A 205 -14.07 -6.55 -7.43
C ILE A 205 -14.87 -7.69 -8.07
N LEU A 206 -15.16 -8.75 -7.30
CA LEU A 206 -15.93 -9.89 -7.80
C LEU A 206 -17.38 -9.51 -8.11
N LEU A 207 -18.04 -8.73 -7.24
CA LEU A 207 -19.39 -8.24 -7.49
C LEU A 207 -19.45 -7.36 -8.74
N GLU A 208 -18.49 -6.45 -8.93
CA GLU A 208 -18.45 -5.61 -10.14
C GLU A 208 -18.16 -6.43 -11.40
N LEU A 209 -17.37 -7.50 -11.31
CA LEU A 209 -17.09 -8.38 -12.44
C LEU A 209 -18.31 -9.23 -12.83
N LEU A 210 -19.06 -9.73 -11.84
CA LEU A 210 -20.17 -10.67 -12.05
C LEU A 210 -21.51 -9.96 -12.27
N TYR A 211 -21.71 -8.82 -11.60
CA TYR A 211 -22.95 -8.05 -11.55
C TYR A 211 -22.64 -6.54 -11.65
N PRO A 212 -22.12 -6.09 -12.79
CA PRO A 212 -21.58 -4.73 -12.94
C PRO A 212 -22.62 -3.66 -12.60
N GLY A 213 -22.25 -2.75 -11.70
CA GLY A 213 -23.10 -1.65 -11.27
C GLY A 213 -24.32 -2.05 -10.43
N LEU A 214 -24.46 -3.32 -10.03
CA LEU A 214 -25.61 -3.77 -9.23
C LEU A 214 -25.41 -3.53 -7.73
N TRP A 215 -24.16 -3.56 -7.25
CA TRP A 215 -23.80 -3.47 -5.84
C TRP A 215 -22.94 -2.23 -5.59
N ASP A 216 -23.25 -1.49 -4.52
CA ASP A 216 -22.39 -0.43 -4.00
C ASP A 216 -21.76 -0.89 -2.68
N TYR A 217 -20.47 -0.60 -2.50
CA TYR A 217 -19.80 -0.75 -1.21
C TYR A 217 -20.26 0.33 -0.24
N ASN A 218 -20.70 -0.08 0.95
CA ASN A 218 -21.23 0.76 2.01
C ASN A 218 -20.54 0.53 3.36
N GLY A 219 -19.47 -0.27 3.45
CA GLY A 219 -18.77 -0.56 4.72
C GLY A 219 -18.18 0.68 5.43
N LEU A 220 -18.02 1.81 4.73
CA LEU A 220 -17.65 3.10 5.32
C LEU A 220 -18.84 4.02 5.64
N GLY A 221 -20.04 3.64 5.22
CA GLY A 221 -21.26 4.45 5.35
C GLY A 221 -21.43 5.51 4.26
N ASP A 222 -20.59 5.51 3.22
CA ASP A 222 -20.60 6.54 2.16
C ASP A 222 -21.89 6.53 1.33
N VAL A 223 -22.56 5.38 1.21
CA VAL A 223 -23.88 5.26 0.54
C VAL A 223 -25.02 5.69 1.48
N ASN A 224 -24.70 6.02 2.74
CA ASN A 224 -25.62 6.48 3.78
C ASN A 224 -26.80 5.53 4.02
N ILE A 225 -26.58 4.22 3.84
CA ILE A 225 -27.56 3.19 4.16
C ILE A 225 -27.23 2.59 5.52
N VAL A 226 -28.13 2.81 6.47
CA VAL A 226 -28.07 2.25 7.83
C VAL A 226 -29.40 1.56 8.12
N VAL A 227 -29.35 0.26 8.42
CA VAL A 227 -30.55 -0.56 8.68
C VAL A 227 -30.57 -0.92 10.16
N GLY A 228 -31.52 -0.36 10.91
CA GLY A 228 -31.64 -0.62 12.35
C GLY A 228 -30.38 -0.29 13.15
N GLY A 229 -29.66 0.77 12.78
CA GLY A 229 -28.40 1.16 13.42
C GLY A 229 -27.18 0.31 13.02
N LYS A 230 -27.29 -0.50 11.95
CA LYS A 230 -26.20 -1.29 11.40
C LYS A 230 -25.89 -0.85 9.96
N VAL A 231 -24.61 -0.77 9.64
CA VAL A 231 -24.12 -0.51 8.29
C VAL A 231 -23.81 -1.87 7.65
N PRO A 232 -24.47 -2.23 6.53
CA PRO A 232 -24.07 -3.37 5.73
C PRO A 232 -22.83 -3.05 4.88
N ASP A 233 -22.01 -4.05 4.57
CA ASP A 233 -20.79 -3.86 3.78
C ASP A 233 -21.09 -3.53 2.32
N PHE A 234 -22.13 -4.14 1.75
CA PHE A 234 -22.62 -3.83 0.40
C PHE A 234 -24.14 -3.72 0.37
N VAL A 235 -24.62 -2.85 -0.51
CA VAL A 235 -26.05 -2.62 -0.74
C VAL A 235 -26.37 -2.76 -2.21
N ARG A 236 -27.51 -3.38 -2.52
CA ARG A 236 -28.00 -3.49 -3.89
C ARG A 236 -28.59 -2.15 -4.35
N ARG A 237 -28.34 -1.75 -5.60
CA ARG A 237 -28.64 -0.40 -6.12
C ARG A 237 -29.97 -0.27 -6.87
N ASP A 238 -30.58 -1.38 -7.25
CA ASP A 238 -31.80 -1.41 -8.08
C ASP A 238 -33.10 -1.24 -7.27
N GLY A 239 -33.00 -0.89 -5.99
CA GLY A 239 -34.14 -0.71 -5.09
C GLY A 239 -34.63 -1.99 -4.43
N VAL A 240 -34.08 -3.15 -4.78
CA VAL A 240 -34.34 -4.40 -4.04
C VAL A 240 -33.68 -4.30 -2.66
N LYS A 241 -34.43 -4.60 -1.60
CA LYS A 241 -33.93 -4.61 -0.23
C LYS A 241 -33.04 -5.82 0.02
N GLN A 242 -31.82 -5.79 -0.50
CA GLN A 242 -30.83 -6.83 -0.33
C GLN A 242 -29.48 -6.23 0.03
N VAL A 243 -28.77 -6.89 0.93
CA VAL A 243 -27.45 -6.47 1.42
C VAL A 243 -26.50 -7.66 1.48
N ILE A 244 -25.21 -7.37 1.41
CA ILE A 244 -24.15 -8.35 1.67
C ILE A 244 -23.31 -7.84 2.84
N ASP A 245 -22.99 -8.75 3.77
CA ASP A 245 -21.97 -8.56 4.79
C ASP A 245 -20.87 -9.59 4.61
N VAL A 246 -19.63 -9.16 4.80
CA VAL A 246 -18.42 -9.95 4.61
C VAL A 246 -17.85 -10.30 5.97
N PHE A 247 -17.91 -11.58 6.32
CA PHE A 247 -17.49 -12.07 7.62
C PHE A 247 -16.09 -12.67 7.53
N GLY A 248 -15.15 -12.16 8.33
CA GLY A 248 -13.91 -12.87 8.60
C GLY A 248 -14.15 -14.09 9.50
N ASP A 249 -13.69 -15.27 9.08
CA ASP A 249 -13.87 -16.55 9.82
C ASP A 249 -13.35 -16.48 11.26
N TYR A 250 -12.35 -15.62 11.47
CA TYR A 250 -11.75 -15.42 12.78
C TYR A 250 -12.56 -14.47 13.67
N TRP A 251 -13.24 -13.48 13.09
CA TRP A 251 -13.89 -12.40 13.83
C TRP A 251 -15.34 -12.69 14.18
N HIS A 252 -15.97 -13.57 13.40
CA HIS A 252 -17.39 -13.85 13.51
C HIS A 252 -17.64 -15.32 13.81
N ASP A 253 -18.79 -15.58 14.43
CA ASP A 253 -19.30 -16.93 14.64
C ASP A 253 -20.67 -17.11 13.98
N THR A 254 -21.11 -18.36 13.88
CA THR A 254 -22.38 -18.71 13.24
C THR A 254 -23.60 -18.17 14.00
N LYS A 255 -23.46 -17.85 15.30
CA LYS A 255 -24.54 -17.21 16.07
C LYS A 255 -24.66 -15.75 15.66
N GLU A 256 -23.53 -15.07 15.44
CA GLU A 256 -23.49 -13.71 14.92
C GLU A 256 -24.07 -13.66 13.49
N GLU A 257 -23.71 -14.60 12.62
CA GLU A 257 -24.31 -14.71 11.28
C GLU A 257 -25.84 -14.76 11.37
N ARG A 258 -26.37 -15.68 12.17
CA ARG A 258 -27.80 -15.82 12.37
C ARG A 258 -28.43 -14.54 12.92
N ARG A 259 -27.81 -13.91 13.92
CA ARG A 259 -28.30 -12.63 14.48
C ARG A 259 -28.29 -11.52 13.44
N ARG A 260 -27.26 -11.49 12.57
CA ARG A 260 -27.11 -10.50 11.51
C ARG A 260 -28.21 -10.63 10.47
N ARG A 261 -28.48 -11.85 10.01
CA ARG A 261 -29.59 -12.14 9.08
C ARG A 261 -30.94 -11.75 9.69
N ILE A 262 -31.24 -12.21 10.91
CA ILE A 262 -32.48 -11.86 11.63
C ILE A 262 -32.63 -10.33 11.78
N HIS A 263 -31.54 -9.64 12.09
CA HIS A 263 -31.54 -8.18 12.23
C HIS A 263 -31.99 -7.51 10.93
N PHE A 264 -31.33 -7.76 9.81
CA PHE A 264 -31.68 -7.14 8.53
C PHE A 264 -33.07 -7.59 8.03
N GLU A 265 -33.42 -8.86 8.21
CA GLU A 265 -34.73 -9.41 7.85
C GLU A 265 -35.87 -8.71 8.59
N SER A 266 -35.68 -8.34 9.87
CA SER A 266 -36.68 -7.59 10.64
C SER A 266 -37.00 -6.20 10.08
N TYR A 267 -36.15 -5.66 9.19
CA TYR A 267 -36.38 -4.41 8.45
C TYR A 267 -36.77 -4.64 6.98
N GLY A 268 -37.04 -5.90 6.61
CA GLY A 268 -37.41 -6.32 5.27
C GLY A 268 -36.25 -6.36 4.28
N PHE A 269 -35.01 -6.54 4.76
CA PHE A 269 -33.84 -6.77 3.90
C PHE A 269 -33.45 -8.26 3.89
N ASP A 270 -33.23 -8.81 2.69
CA ASP A 270 -32.50 -10.07 2.57
C ASP A 270 -31.00 -9.82 2.77
N CYS A 271 -30.39 -10.54 3.72
CA CYS A 271 -28.98 -10.38 4.04
C CYS A 271 -28.21 -11.64 3.64
N ILE A 272 -27.27 -11.46 2.72
CA ILE A 272 -26.29 -12.48 2.33
C ILE A 272 -25.06 -12.29 3.22
N ILE A 273 -24.62 -13.35 3.88
CA ILE A 273 -23.34 -13.34 4.60
C ILE A 273 -22.35 -14.14 3.77
N LEU A 274 -21.24 -13.51 3.41
CA LEU A 274 -20.12 -14.17 2.74
C LEU A 274 -18.99 -14.34 3.74
N TRP A 275 -18.66 -15.60 4.06
CA TRP A 275 -17.52 -15.89 4.92
C TRP A 275 -16.20 -15.71 4.16
N GLU A 276 -15.11 -15.47 4.90
CA GLU A 276 -13.78 -15.21 4.32
C GLU A 276 -13.34 -16.33 3.39
N ASN A 277 -13.53 -17.59 3.78
CA ASN A 277 -13.25 -18.73 2.90
C ASN A 277 -14.13 -18.76 1.65
N ASP A 278 -15.41 -18.38 1.75
CA ASP A 278 -16.34 -18.36 0.63
C ASP A 278 -15.97 -17.28 -0.39
N CYS A 279 -15.46 -16.15 0.11
CA CYS A 279 -15.00 -15.03 -0.72
C CYS A 279 -13.78 -15.40 -1.58
N LEU A 280 -13.03 -16.46 -1.24
CA LEU A 280 -11.89 -16.90 -2.04
C LEU A 280 -12.30 -17.61 -3.34
N SER A 281 -13.55 -18.06 -3.42
CA SER A 281 -14.06 -18.83 -4.55
C SER A 281 -15.09 -18.03 -5.35
N ARG A 282 -14.74 -17.71 -6.60
CA ARG A 282 -15.66 -17.08 -7.56
C ARG A 282 -16.98 -17.85 -7.68
N ASP A 283 -16.90 -19.18 -7.74
CA ASP A 283 -18.07 -20.03 -7.92
C ASP A 283 -18.99 -20.00 -6.70
N THR A 284 -18.43 -19.82 -5.50
CA THR A 284 -19.22 -19.67 -4.27
C THR A 284 -19.96 -18.35 -4.27
N ILE A 285 -19.30 -17.24 -4.62
CA ILE A 285 -19.98 -15.94 -4.77
C ILE A 285 -21.06 -16.01 -5.85
N LEU A 286 -20.78 -16.66 -6.99
CA LEU A 286 -21.78 -16.88 -8.04
C LEU A 286 -22.99 -17.66 -7.52
N ALA A 287 -22.78 -18.73 -6.78
CA ALA A 287 -23.85 -19.55 -6.23
C ALA A 287 -24.68 -18.79 -5.18
N GLU A 288 -24.02 -18.19 -4.19
CA GLU A 288 -24.69 -17.51 -3.06
C GLU A 288 -25.39 -16.23 -3.49
N VAL A 289 -24.70 -15.38 -4.27
CA VAL A 289 -25.26 -14.10 -4.71
C VAL A 289 -26.17 -14.29 -5.91
N GLY A 290 -25.76 -15.09 -6.90
CA GLY A 290 -26.52 -15.29 -8.13
C GLY A 290 -27.80 -16.09 -7.91
N GLY A 291 -27.77 -17.10 -7.05
CA GLY A 291 -28.94 -17.88 -6.68
C GLY A 291 -30.06 -17.04 -6.05
N ARG A 292 -29.70 -15.93 -5.39
CA ARG A 292 -30.64 -15.02 -4.71
C ARG A 292 -31.03 -13.78 -5.52
N ILE A 293 -30.34 -13.51 -6.64
CA ILE A 293 -30.73 -12.43 -7.56
C ILE A 293 -31.89 -12.88 -8.47
N LEU A 294 -31.95 -14.18 -8.79
CA LEU A 294 -32.89 -14.75 -9.75
C LEU A 294 -34.24 -15.18 -9.16
N THR A 295 -34.41 -15.09 -7.83
CA THR A 295 -35.63 -15.42 -7.09
C THR A 295 -36.39 -14.17 -6.70
#